data_AF-A0A496T8K6-F1
#
_entry.id   AF-A0A496T8K6-F1
#
_cell.length_a   1.000
_cell.length_b   1.000
_cell.length_c   1.000
_cell.angle_alpha   90.00
_cell.angle_beta   90.00
_cell.angle_gamma   90.00
#
_symmetry.space_group_name_H-M   'P 1'
#
loop_
_entity.id
_entity.type
_entity.pdbx_description
1 polymer ?
#
loop_
_entity_poly.entity_id
_entity_poly.type
_entity_poly.pdbx_seq_one_letter_code
_entity_poly.pdbx_strand_id
1 'polypeptide(L)' 'GEEVAKGSDPLNPNSVPTITGDLDNDGDVDQNDLNILLTYRNQPASECPECDIDGDGIITVLDARKLVLLCTRPRCATE' A
#
# COMPACT_ATOMS: atom_id res chain seq x y z
N GLY A 1 -1.34 23.17 17.91
CA GLY A 1 -1.93 21.83 17.99
C GLY A 1 -1.41 21.12 16.78
N GLU A 2 -0.34 20.35 16.97
CA GLU A 2 0.36 19.73 15.85
C GLU A 2 -0.30 18.38 15.58
N GLU A 3 -0.81 18.20 14.37
CA GLU A 3 -1.37 16.94 13.92
C GLU A 3 -0.25 15.90 13.87
N VAL A 4 -0.41 14.84 14.66
CA VAL A 4 0.56 13.74 14.76
C VAL A 4 0.63 13.06 13.40
N ALA A 5 1.76 13.19 12.70
CA ALA A 5 2.06 12.36 11.55
C ALA A 5 2.03 10.89 12.02
N LYS A 6 1.01 10.14 11.59
CA LYS A 6 0.93 8.70 11.81
C LYS A 6 2.04 8.03 11.01
N GLY A 7 3.14 7.72 11.68
CA GLY A 7 4.23 6.89 11.20
C GLY A 7 4.88 6.24 12.40
N SER A 8 4.90 4.91 12.40
CA SER A 8 5.16 4.00 13.51
C SER A 8 6.36 4.40 14.36
N ASP A 9 6.18 4.56 15.67
CA ASP A 9 7.28 4.77 16.62
C ASP A 9 8.20 3.53 16.60
N PRO A 10 9.46 3.65 16.13
CA PRO A 10 10.38 2.52 16.00
C PRO A 10 10.80 1.92 17.35
N LEU A 11 10.45 2.56 18.48
CA LEU A 11 10.71 2.07 19.83
C LEU A 11 9.49 1.43 20.51
N ASN A 12 8.31 1.46 19.86
CA ASN A 12 7.13 0.81 20.38
C ASN A 12 7.02 -0.62 19.81
N PRO A 13 7.14 -1.68 20.65
CA PRO A 13 7.03 -3.07 20.19
C PRO A 13 5.64 -3.45 19.67
N ASN A 14 4.64 -2.56 19.82
CA ASN A 14 3.29 -2.72 19.25
C ASN A 14 3.06 -1.83 18.01
N SER A 15 4.07 -1.10 17.56
CA SER A 15 4.01 -0.34 16.31
C SER A 15 4.38 -1.27 15.15
N VAL A 16 3.40 -1.64 14.33
CA VAL A 16 3.68 -2.31 13.04
C VAL A 16 4.32 -1.26 12.12
N PRO A 17 5.51 -1.53 11.55
CA PRO A 17 6.11 -0.63 10.57
C PRO A 17 5.13 -0.46 9.40
N THR A 18 4.87 0.77 8.97
CA THR A 18 4.07 1.00 7.76
C THR A 18 4.86 0.47 6.56
N ILE A 19 4.34 -0.57 5.92
CA ILE A 19 4.92 -1.15 4.71
C ILE A 19 4.23 -0.48 3.52
N THR A 20 5.00 0.17 2.65
CA THR A 20 4.45 0.75 1.44
C THR A 20 3.86 -0.36 0.56
N GLY A 21 2.58 -0.25 0.22
CA GLY A 21 1.86 -1.25 -0.58
C GLY A 21 1.11 -2.30 0.22
N ASP A 22 1.22 -2.30 1.55
CA ASP A 22 0.38 -3.11 2.44
C ASP A 22 -0.98 -2.41 2.60
N LEU A 23 -1.94 -2.80 1.77
CA LEU A 23 -3.26 -2.17 1.64
C LEU A 23 -4.31 -2.87 2.50
N ASP A 24 -4.13 -4.16 2.83
CA ASP A 24 -5.00 -4.86 3.79
C ASP A 24 -4.53 -4.80 5.25
N ASN A 25 -3.33 -4.26 5.50
CA ASN A 25 -2.70 -4.06 6.81
C ASN A 25 -2.37 -5.38 7.53
N ASP A 26 -2.04 -6.43 6.78
CA ASP A 26 -1.65 -7.73 7.34
C ASP A 26 -0.15 -7.86 7.66
N GLY A 27 0.63 -6.83 7.29
CA GLY A 27 2.07 -6.77 7.56
C GLY A 27 2.92 -7.33 6.43
N ASP A 28 2.35 -7.56 5.25
CA ASP A 28 3.11 -7.90 4.06
C ASP A 28 2.58 -7.23 2.78
N VAL A 29 3.10 -7.63 1.62
CA VAL A 29 2.63 -7.10 0.33
C VAL A 29 2.48 -8.28 -0.60
N ASP A 30 1.25 -8.60 -0.96
CA ASP A 30 0.91 -9.76 -1.74
C ASP A 30 -0.21 -9.51 -2.77
N GLN A 31 -0.84 -10.60 -3.22
CA GLN A 31 -1.89 -10.54 -4.23
C GLN A 31 -3.22 -9.97 -3.69
N ASN A 32 -3.46 -10.01 -2.38
CA ASN A 32 -4.61 -9.37 -1.74
C ASN A 32 -4.52 -7.85 -1.87
N ASP A 33 -3.36 -7.26 -1.61
CA ASP A 33 -3.14 -5.82 -1.82
C ASP A 33 -3.35 -5.44 -3.29
N LEU A 34 -2.82 -6.24 -4.20
CA LEU A 34 -3.01 -6.02 -5.63
C LEU A 34 -4.49 -6.05 -6.01
N ASN A 35 -5.27 -6.96 -5.42
CA ASN A 35 -6.71 -7.02 -5.67
C ASN A 35 -7.43 -5.78 -5.14
N ILE A 36 -7.04 -5.26 -3.98
CA ILE A 36 -7.57 -4.00 -3.42
C ILE A 36 -7.28 -2.84 -4.37
N LEU A 37 -6.03 -2.63 -4.75
CA LEU A 37 -5.62 -1.57 -5.68
C LEU A 37 -6.43 -1.61 -6.99
N LEU A 38 -6.63 -2.81 -7.55
CA LEU A 38 -7.37 -2.99 -8.80
C LEU A 38 -8.86 -2.61 -8.69
N THR A 39 -9.45 -2.58 -7.49
CA THR A 39 -10.82 -2.08 -7.29
C THR A 39 -10.95 -0.57 -7.50
N TYR A 40 -9.85 0.18 -7.29
CA TYR A 40 -9.79 1.63 -7.46
C TYR A 40 -9.23 2.07 -8.81
N ARG A 41 -8.90 1.15 -9.71
CA ARG A 41 -8.31 1.49 -11.02
C ARG A 41 -9.21 2.43 -11.82
N ASN A 42 -8.58 3.44 -12.44
CA ASN A 42 -9.20 4.55 -13.17
C ASN A 42 -9.98 5.54 -12.28
N GLN A 43 -9.74 5.52 -10.96
CA GLN A 43 -10.21 6.56 -10.05
C GLN A 43 -9.07 7.55 -9.75
N PRO A 44 -9.40 8.80 -9.38
CA PRO A 44 -8.41 9.72 -8.85
C PRO A 44 -7.84 9.17 -7.53
N ALA A 45 -6.57 9.50 -7.24
CA ALA A 45 -5.90 9.11 -6.00
C ALA A 45 -6.66 9.54 -4.74
N SER A 46 -7.54 10.55 -4.82
CA SER A 46 -8.38 10.97 -3.69
C SER A 46 -9.33 9.88 -3.17
N GLU A 47 -9.69 8.87 -3.97
CA GLU A 47 -10.57 7.77 -3.54
C GLU A 47 -9.81 6.69 -2.75
N CYS A 48 -8.50 6.56 -2.97
CA CYS A 48 -7.60 5.70 -2.22
C CYS A 48 -6.17 6.27 -2.32
N PRO A 49 -5.78 7.21 -1.44
CA PRO A 49 -4.46 7.84 -1.51
C PRO A 49 -3.28 6.87 -1.41
N GLU A 50 -3.47 5.78 -0.67
CA GLU A 50 -2.50 4.68 -0.51
C GLU A 50 -2.40 3.77 -1.76
N CYS A 51 -3.39 3.81 -2.66
CA CYS A 51 -3.38 3.05 -3.92
C CYS A 51 -2.61 3.78 -5.05
N ASP A 52 -2.29 5.06 -4.89
CA ASP A 52 -1.45 5.85 -5.80
C ASP A 52 0.03 5.60 -5.49
N ILE A 53 0.50 4.42 -5.88
CA ILE A 53 1.83 3.92 -5.52
C ILE A 53 2.92 4.72 -6.24
N ASP A 54 2.66 5.24 -7.45
CA ASP A 54 3.61 6.07 -8.18
C ASP A 54 3.51 7.58 -7.91
N GLY A 55 2.40 8.05 -7.36
CA GLY A 55 2.22 9.41 -6.85
C GLY A 55 1.84 10.42 -7.93
N ASP A 56 1.23 9.97 -9.03
CA ASP A 56 0.85 10.82 -10.17
C ASP A 56 -0.58 11.40 -10.06
N GLY A 57 -1.33 11.00 -9.03
CA GLY A 57 -2.67 11.47 -8.72
C GLY A 57 -3.80 10.67 -9.37
N ILE A 58 -3.51 9.60 -10.12
CA ILE A 58 -4.51 8.71 -10.73
C ILE A 58 -4.11 7.25 -10.49
N ILE A 59 -5.06 6.43 -10.04
CA ILE A 59 -4.79 5.02 -9.79
C ILE A 59 -4.88 4.25 -11.12
N THR A 60 -3.73 3.79 -11.62
CA THR A 60 -3.60 3.13 -12.92
C THR A 60 -2.98 1.73 -12.82
N VAL A 61 -2.71 1.13 -13.98
CA VAL A 61 -1.95 -0.13 -14.06
C VAL A 61 -0.47 0.06 -13.73
N LEU A 62 0.05 1.31 -13.73
CA LEU A 62 1.43 1.60 -13.36
C LEU A 62 1.62 1.43 -11.85
N ASP A 63 0.64 1.86 -11.05
CA ASP A 63 0.59 1.61 -9.61
C ASP A 63 0.57 0.11 -9.30
N ALA A 64 -0.30 -0.63 -9.98
CA ALA A 64 -0.38 -2.09 -9.85
C ALA A 64 0.96 -2.78 -10.17
N ARG A 65 1.66 -2.34 -11.21
CA ARG A 65 2.99 -2.87 -11.56
C ARG A 65 4.02 -2.51 -10.50
N LYS A 66 3.96 -1.30 -9.95
CA LYS A 66 4.87 -0.86 -8.89
C LYS A 66 4.62 -1.64 -7.60
N LEU A 67 3.36 -1.88 -7.23
CA LEU A 67 2.97 -2.74 -6.13
C LEU A 67 3.54 -4.16 -6.28
N VAL A 68 3.46 -4.75 -7.47
CA VAL A 68 4.04 -6.09 -7.73
C VAL A 68 5.57 -6.13 -7.48
N LEU A 69 6.27 -5.02 -7.66
CA LEU A 69 7.71 -4.91 -7.34
C LEU A 69 7.98 -4.75 -5.84
N LEU A 70 6.96 -4.40 -5.06
CA LEU A 70 7.00 -4.29 -3.60
C LEU A 70 6.62 -5.59 -2.89
N CYS A 71 6.11 -6.60 -3.61
CA CYS A 71 5.67 -7.84 -2.97
C CYS A 71 6.79 -8.47 -2.14
N THR A 72 6.45 -8.86 -0.92
CA THR A 72 7.38 -9.41 0.06
C THR A 72 7.53 -10.93 -0.06
N ARG A 73 6.57 -11.58 -0.74
CA ARG A 73 6.54 -13.03 -0.97
C ARG A 73 6.99 -13.41 -2.39
N PRO A 74 7.68 -14.55 -2.58
CA PRO A 74 8.07 -15.02 -3.90
C PRO A 74 6.88 -15.15 -4.83
N ARG A 75 6.98 -14.54 -6.02
CA ARG A 75 5.90 -14.51 -7.03
C ARG A 75 4.63 -13.79 -6.57
N CYS A 76 4.71 -12.94 -5.54
CA CYS A 76 3.56 -12.25 -4.95
C CYS A 76 2.44 -13.22 -4.54
N ALA A 77 2.82 -14.36 -3.96
CA ALA A 77 1.86 -15.36 -3.47
C ALA A 77 1.14 -14.84 -2.22
N THR A 78 -0.13 -15.22 -2.05
CA THR A 78 -0.90 -14.90 -0.83
C THR A 78 -0.35 -15.61 0.40
N GLU A 79 -0.81 -15.23 1.59
CA GLU A 79 -0.79 -16.13 2.76
C GLU A 79 -1.58 -17.43 2.63
#